data_AF-A0A0D6SW65-F1
#
_entry.id   AF-A0A0D6SW65-F1
#
_cell.length_a   1.000
_cell.length_b   1.000
_cell.length_c   1.000
_cell.angle_alpha   90.00
_cell.angle_beta   90.00
_cell.angle_gamma   90.00
#
_symmetry.space_group_name_H-M   'P 1'
#
loop_
_entity.id
_entity.type
_entity.pdbx_description
1 polymer ?
#
loop_
_entity_poly.entity_id
_entity_poly.type
_entity_poly.pdbx_seq_one_letter_code
_entity_poly.pdbx_strand_id
1 'polypeptide(L)'
;MYQETVTLTVSAEHRGRETEAVDNTGVDIGLESISPGLMRVHFNGQLDAPDEPTHVCITLGNGLTYYGPIAGGEANAEGGWLTFECDMIDPSQLG
;
A
#
# COMPACT_ATOMS: atom_id res chain seq x y z
N MET A 1 14.63 -2.90 -2.68
CA MET A 1 13.21 -3.08 -3.06
C MET A 1 12.86 -4.53 -2.80
N TYR A 2 11.86 -4.77 -1.96
CA TYR A 2 11.28 -6.08 -1.67
C TYR A 2 10.16 -6.36 -2.67
N GLN A 3 9.98 -7.59 -3.12
CA GLN A 3 8.95 -7.95 -4.12
C GLN A 3 8.19 -9.19 -3.67
N GLU A 4 6.87 -9.14 -3.77
CA GLU A 4 5.99 -10.24 -3.38
C GLU A 4 4.60 -10.07 -4.01
N THR A 5 3.86 -11.17 -4.15
CA THR A 5 2.41 -11.15 -4.40
C THR A 5 1.67 -11.08 -3.07
N VAL A 6 0.87 -10.04 -2.85
CA VAL A 6 0.29 -9.71 -1.54
C VAL A 6 -1.21 -9.46 -1.60
N THR A 7 -1.80 -9.24 -0.42
CA THR A 7 -3.09 -8.53 -0.33
C THR A 7 -2.83 -7.06 -0.03
N LEU A 8 -3.36 -6.18 -0.88
CA LEU A 8 -3.27 -4.74 -0.75
C LEU A 8 -4.69 -4.18 -0.52
N THR A 9 -4.93 -3.63 0.66
CA THR A 9 -6.19 -2.98 1.00
C THR A 9 -6.04 -1.48 0.86
N VAL A 10 -6.95 -0.84 0.10
CA VAL A 10 -7.06 0.61 0.03
C VAL A 10 -8.29 1.04 0.81
N SER A 11 -8.16 2.05 1.66
CA SER A 11 -9.24 2.50 2.55
C SER A 11 -9.42 4.02 2.56
N ALA A 12 -10.65 4.44 2.81
CA ALA A 12 -11.08 5.82 3.02
C ALA A 12 -11.52 5.99 4.47
N GLU A 13 -10.62 6.55 5.28
CA GLU A 13 -10.87 6.88 6.68
C GLU A 13 -11.11 8.39 6.83
N HIS A 14 -12.34 8.77 7.20
CA HIS A 14 -12.70 10.16 7.47
C HIS A 14 -13.38 10.29 8.84
N ARG A 15 -13.05 11.38 9.56
CA ARG A 15 -13.64 11.64 10.87
C ARG A 15 -15.16 11.83 10.76
N GLY A 16 -15.91 10.93 11.38
CA GLY A 16 -17.38 10.98 11.40
C GLY A 16 -18.07 10.30 10.22
N ARG A 17 -17.33 9.60 9.35
CA ARG A 17 -17.85 8.67 8.34
C ARG A 17 -17.48 7.25 8.72
N GLU A 18 -18.26 6.28 8.25
CA GLU A 18 -17.87 4.87 8.30
C GLU A 18 -16.66 4.65 7.40
N THR A 19 -15.69 3.84 7.86
CA THR A 19 -14.52 3.49 7.05
C THR A 19 -14.95 2.60 5.91
N GLU A 20 -14.56 2.96 4.69
CA GLU A 20 -14.70 2.13 3.50
C GLU A 20 -13.33 1.53 3.16
N ALA A 21 -13.28 0.24 2.87
CA ALA A 21 -12.06 -0.47 2.53
C ALA A 21 -12.32 -1.49 1.43
N VAL A 22 -11.35 -1.62 0.51
CA VAL A 22 -11.42 -2.55 -0.61
C VAL A 22 -10.14 -3.38 -0.65
N ASP A 23 -10.29 -4.70 -0.62
CA ASP A 23 -9.18 -5.66 -0.67
C ASP A 23 -8.83 -6.02 -2.11
N ASN A 24 -7.57 -5.80 -2.48
CA ASN A 24 -6.99 -6.25 -3.74
C ASN A 24 -6.09 -7.46 -3.44
N THR A 25 -6.60 -8.66 -3.69
CA THR A 25 -5.87 -9.91 -3.44
C THR A 25 -5.04 -10.31 -4.64
N GLY A 26 -3.85 -10.87 -4.42
CA GLY A 26 -3.03 -11.42 -5.51
C GLY A 26 -2.31 -10.34 -6.32
N VAL A 27 -1.99 -9.20 -5.68
CA VAL A 27 -1.34 -8.07 -6.34
C VAL A 27 0.17 -8.27 -6.27
N ASP A 28 0.83 -8.28 -7.43
CA ASP A 28 2.29 -8.23 -7.49
C ASP A 28 2.76 -6.82 -7.14
N ILE A 29 3.57 -6.72 -6.08
CA ILE A 29 4.09 -5.45 -5.60
C ILE A 29 5.61 -5.41 -5.57
N GLY A 30 6.14 -4.18 -5.56
CA GLY A 30 7.47 -3.90 -5.08
C GLY A 30 7.46 -2.80 -4.02
N LEU A 31 7.97 -3.11 -2.83
CA LEU A 31 7.98 -2.23 -1.67
C LEU A 31 9.40 -1.70 -1.39
N GLU A 32 9.53 -0.40 -1.19
CA GLU A 32 10.81 0.25 -0.89
C GLU A 32 10.68 1.38 0.14
N SER A 33 11.72 1.58 0.95
CA SER A 33 11.87 2.74 1.82
C SER A 33 12.47 3.90 1.02
N ILE A 34 11.76 5.03 0.96
CA ILE A 34 12.23 6.24 0.27
C ILE A 34 13.05 7.10 1.22
N SER A 35 12.56 7.27 2.44
CA SER A 35 13.23 7.95 3.55
C SER A 35 12.67 7.40 4.87
N PRO A 36 13.29 7.68 6.03
CA PRO A 36 12.73 7.27 7.31
C PRO A 36 11.26 7.71 7.46
N GLY A 37 10.38 6.75 7.74
CA GLY A 37 8.93 6.97 7.89
C GLY A 37 8.14 7.10 6.59
N LEU A 38 8.77 7.01 5.40
CA LEU A 38 8.10 7.13 4.10
C LEU A 38 8.43 5.93 3.21
N MET A 39 7.41 5.16 2.88
CA MET A 39 7.49 3.97 2.03
C MET A 39 6.88 4.26 0.66
N ARG A 40 7.31 3.51 -0.35
CA ARG A 40 6.68 3.45 -1.66
C ARG A 40 6.35 2.00 -2.02
N VAL A 41 5.12 1.78 -2.45
CA VAL A 41 4.70 0.53 -3.09
C VAL A 41 4.47 0.79 -4.57
N HIS A 42 5.10 -0.02 -5.41
CA HIS A 42 4.75 -0.19 -6.82
C HIS A 42 3.82 -1.40 -6.91
N PHE A 43 2.80 -1.32 -7.75
CA PHE A 43 1.85 -2.41 -7.97
C PHE A 43 1.56 -2.58 -9.45
N ASN A 44 1.30 -3.81 -9.86
CA ASN A 44 0.91 -4.13 -11.23
C ASN A 44 -0.61 -4.22 -11.35
N GLY A 45 -1.14 -3.76 -12.48
CA GLY A 45 -2.58 -3.72 -12.76
C GLY A 45 -3.32 -2.61 -12.03
N GLN A 46 -4.63 -2.57 -12.22
CA GLN A 46 -5.49 -1.57 -11.61
C GLN A 46 -5.93 -2.03 -10.21
N LEU A 47 -5.80 -1.15 -9.22
CA LEU A 47 -6.37 -1.37 -7.89
C LEU A 47 -7.81 -0.87 -7.85
N ASP A 48 -8.68 -1.64 -7.23
CA ASP A 48 -9.96 -1.17 -6.74
C ASP A 48 -9.73 -0.37 -5.45
N ALA A 49 -10.42 0.77 -5.33
CA ALA A 49 -10.30 1.68 -4.20
C ALA A 49 -11.66 2.34 -3.90
N PRO A 50 -11.91 2.72 -2.64
CA PRO A 50 -13.05 3.55 -2.29
C PRO A 50 -12.91 4.96 -2.88
N ASP A 51 -14.02 5.70 -2.87
CA ASP A 51 -13.99 7.14 -3.17
C ASP A 51 -13.13 7.87 -2.12
N GLU A 52 -12.19 8.70 -2.58
CA GLU A 52 -11.24 9.44 -1.74
C GLU A 52 -10.33 8.54 -0.86
N PRO A 53 -9.44 7.73 -1.45
CA PRO A 53 -8.55 6.85 -0.70
C PRO A 53 -7.59 7.65 0.19
N THR A 54 -7.52 7.29 1.48
CA THR A 54 -6.67 7.98 2.46
C THR A 54 -5.58 7.09 3.06
N HIS A 55 -5.77 5.78 3.12
CA HIS A 55 -4.81 4.84 3.72
C HIS A 55 -4.61 3.61 2.85
N VAL A 56 -3.42 3.00 2.98
CA VAL A 56 -3.08 1.72 2.37
C VAL A 56 -2.59 0.75 3.44
N CYS A 57 -2.97 -0.51 3.28
CA CYS A 57 -2.53 -1.63 4.10
C CYS A 57 -1.99 -2.72 3.18
N ILE A 58 -0.76 -3.15 3.40
CA ILE A 58 -0.09 -4.18 2.60
C ILE A 58 0.25 -5.34 3.53
N THR A 59 -0.43 -6.46 3.35
CA THR A 59 -0.18 -7.67 4.13
C THR A 59 0.69 -8.64 3.34
N LEU A 60 1.93 -8.81 3.80
CA LEU A 60 2.93 -9.71 3.24
C LEU A 60 2.60 -11.18 3.55
N GLY A 61 3.17 -12.11 2.79
CA GLY A 61 2.91 -13.55 2.97
C GLY A 61 3.41 -14.11 4.31
N ASN A 62 4.36 -13.43 4.96
CA ASN A 62 4.83 -13.74 6.30
C ASN A 62 3.93 -13.18 7.43
N GLY A 63 2.85 -12.47 7.08
CA GLY A 63 1.91 -11.86 8.01
C GLY A 63 2.30 -10.45 8.50
N LEU A 64 3.48 -9.93 8.12
CA LEU A 64 3.81 -8.54 8.37
C LEU A 64 2.89 -7.62 7.58
N THR A 65 2.51 -6.52 8.21
CA THR A 65 1.60 -5.55 7.60
C THR A 65 2.24 -4.17 7.62
N TYR A 66 2.31 -3.56 6.43
CA TYR A 66 2.73 -2.18 6.23
C TYR A 66 1.48 -1.34 6.04
N TYR A 67 1.17 -0.50 7.01
CA TYR A 67 -0.05 0.29 7.04
C TYR A 67 0.27 1.76 7.28
N GLY A 68 -0.42 2.64 6.57
CA GLY A 68 -0.47 4.05 6.94
C GLY A 68 -1.09 4.96 5.88
N PRO A 69 -1.08 6.28 6.15
CA PRO A 69 -1.74 7.26 5.31
C PRO A 69 -1.00 7.44 3.98
N ILE A 70 -1.78 7.56 2.90
CA ILE A 70 -1.26 7.81 1.56
C ILE A 70 -0.79 9.27 1.48
N ALA A 71 0.47 9.46 1.09
CA ALA A 71 1.12 10.76 0.93
C ALA A 71 1.16 11.23 -0.54
N GLY A 72 0.94 10.33 -1.50
CA GLY A 72 0.97 10.63 -2.93
C GLY A 72 0.99 9.36 -3.77
N GLY A 73 0.76 9.49 -5.07
CA GLY A 73 0.77 8.35 -5.97
C GLY A 73 0.32 8.68 -7.38
N GLU A 74 0.49 7.69 -8.26
CA GLU A 74 0.01 7.72 -9.64
C GLU A 74 -0.40 6.30 -10.04
N ALA A 75 -1.54 6.17 -10.71
CA ALA A 75 -2.09 4.87 -11.11
C ALA A 75 -2.73 4.96 -12.49
N ASN A 76 -2.58 3.89 -13.27
CA ASN A 76 -3.27 3.67 -14.53
C ASN A 76 -3.68 2.19 -14.65
N ALA A 77 -4.20 1.80 -15.82
CA ALA A 77 -4.68 0.43 -16.05
C ALA A 77 -3.58 -0.65 -16.02
N GLU A 78 -2.31 -0.28 -16.24
CA GLU A 78 -1.17 -1.19 -16.26
C GLU A 78 -0.52 -1.35 -14.89
N GLY A 79 -0.74 -0.41 -13.97
CA GLY A 79 -0.07 -0.37 -12.68
C GLY A 79 0.06 1.04 -12.14
N GLY A 80 0.86 1.17 -11.10
CA GLY A 80 1.13 2.45 -10.49
C GLY A 80 2.06 2.37 -9.29
N TRP A 81 2.14 3.49 -8.59
CA TRP A 81 2.86 3.57 -7.33
C TRP A 81 2.09 4.45 -6.33
N LEU A 82 2.21 4.11 -5.05
CA LEU A 82 1.74 4.91 -3.92
C LEU A 82 2.90 5.13 -2.96
N THR A 83 3.01 6.34 -2.42
CA THR A 83 3.82 6.64 -1.23
C THR A 83 2.92 6.75 -0.02
N PHE A 84 3.36 6.23 1.11
CA PHE A 84 2.60 6.26 2.36
C PHE A 84 3.54 6.33 3.57
N GLU A 85 3.04 6.92 4.66
CA GLU A 85 3.79 7.04 5.90
C GLU A 85 3.75 5.70 6.65
N CYS A 86 4.90 5.20 7.10
CA CYS A 86 4.97 3.92 7.78
C CYS A 86 6.29 3.77 8.57
N ASP A 87 6.18 3.46 9.85
CA ASP A 87 7.32 3.29 10.78
C ASP A 87 7.81 1.84 10.89
N MET A 88 7.35 0.96 10.01
CA MET A 88 7.81 -0.42 9.96
C MET A 88 9.27 -0.53 9.49
N ILE A 89 9.89 -1.67 9.79
CA ILE A 89 11.26 -2.00 9.38
C ILE A 89 11.43 -1.84 7.87
N ASP A 90 12.65 -1.48 7.45
CA ASP A 90 12.97 -1.30 6.04
C ASP A 90 12.71 -2.63 5.28
N PRO A 91 11.89 -2.61 4.21
CA PRO A 91 11.57 -3.81 3.45
C PRO A 91 12.81 -4.56 2.91
N SER A 92 13.93 -3.85 2.67
CA SER A 92 15.19 -4.48 2.25
C SER A 92 15.80 -5.42 3.29
N GLN A 93 15.35 -5.34 4.54
CA GLN A 93 15.78 -6.23 5.63
C GLN A 93 14.97 -7.54 5.68
N LEU A 94 13.96 -7.70 4.82
CA LEU A 94 13.08 -8.87 4.81
C LEU A 94 13.64 -10.07 4.01
N GLY A 95 14.64 -9.86 3.15
CA GLY A 95 15.28 -10.92 2.35
C GLY A 95 15.46 -10.54 0.90
#